data_AF-A0A1M5XB38-F1
#
_entry.id   AF-A0A1M5XB38-F1
#
_cell.length_a   1.000
_cell.length_b   1.000
_cell.length_c   1.000
_cell.angle_alpha   90.00
_cell.angle_beta   90.00
_cell.angle_gamma   90.00
#
_symmetry.space_group_name_H-M   'P 1'
#
loop_
_entity.id
_entity.type
_entity.pdbx_description
1 polymer ?
#
loop_
_entity_poly.entity_id
_entity_poly.type
_entity_poly.pdbx_seq_one_letter_code
_entity_poly.pdbx_strand_id
1 'polypeptide(L)'
;MMSDSRRKNIHRPLFKIALYCSWPAFLFFEIGGYVVAIFWVAVFVLLIRQDRRKAWRLLFFSPWIIIPLFHFTAGTIGYFSGTAALGGVGYPGPGFFNLDRQYRAWHSTSGCVQYGNEPLTDGPRNAAIYLWTNLCGYQRDVYQGYYPDERKTQQLLNQQGKMVDVHQTERGIDFLLDGKKYQIRNQDHRAMPLPDSCRSGRVVVVGDELLIFKSDTSPIQTYLADHKTGLIFACYWGSFF
;
A
#
# COMPACT_ATOMS: atom_id res chain seq x y z
N MET A 1 12.04 -42.84 -35.30
CA MET A 1 10.85 -42.85 -34.42
C MET A 1 11.31 -43.24 -33.01
N MET A 2 11.34 -42.30 -32.05
CA MET A 2 11.62 -42.65 -30.64
C MET A 2 10.44 -43.46 -30.10
N SER A 3 10.70 -44.56 -29.39
CA SER A 3 9.63 -45.34 -28.76
C SER A 3 8.88 -44.49 -27.74
N ASP A 4 7.55 -44.66 -27.68
CA ASP A 4 6.65 -43.86 -26.84
C ASP A 4 6.99 -43.98 -25.33
N SER A 5 7.67 -45.07 -24.95
CA SER A 5 8.26 -45.28 -23.62
C SER A 5 9.41 -44.31 -23.31
N ARG A 6 10.33 -44.05 -24.27
CA ARG A 6 11.44 -43.11 -24.05
C ARG A 6 10.96 -41.66 -23.92
N ARG A 7 9.93 -41.24 -24.67
CA ARG A 7 9.35 -39.88 -24.53
C ARG A 7 8.80 -39.65 -23.12
N LYS A 8 7.99 -40.58 -22.61
CA LYS A 8 7.41 -40.47 -21.25
C LYS A 8 8.47 -40.37 -20.15
N ASN A 9 9.67 -40.91 -20.38
CA ASN A 9 10.74 -40.93 -19.37
C ASN A 9 11.46 -39.57 -19.21
N ILE A 10 11.55 -38.73 -20.25
CA ILE A 10 12.27 -37.44 -20.20
C ILE A 10 11.46 -36.34 -19.49
N HIS A 11 10.13 -36.39 -19.53
CA HIS A 11 9.29 -35.32 -18.96
C HIS A 11 9.23 -35.33 -17.43
N ARG A 12 9.46 -36.49 -16.81
CA ARG A 12 9.47 -36.63 -15.34
C ARG A 12 10.66 -35.91 -14.68
N PRO A 13 11.93 -36.07 -15.13
CA PRO A 13 13.04 -35.30 -14.58
C PRO A 13 12.89 -33.80 -14.91
N LEU A 14 12.47 -33.43 -16.12
CA LEU A 14 12.26 -32.02 -16.48
C LEU A 14 11.25 -31.32 -15.54
N PHE A 15 10.12 -31.96 -15.25
CA PHE A 15 9.16 -31.47 -14.27
C PHE A 15 9.80 -31.22 -12.91
N LYS A 16 10.56 -32.20 -12.39
CA LYS A 16 11.21 -32.09 -11.08
C LYS A 16 12.24 -30.96 -11.07
N ILE A 17 13.08 -30.87 -12.09
CA ILE A 17 14.11 -29.82 -12.20
C ILE A 17 13.44 -28.45 -12.25
N ALA A 18 12.44 -28.25 -13.11
CA ALA A 18 11.73 -26.97 -13.19
C ALA A 18 11.08 -26.58 -11.85
N LEU A 19 10.43 -27.54 -11.17
CA LEU A 19 9.83 -27.31 -9.87
C LEU A 19 10.88 -26.94 -8.82
N TYR A 20 11.90 -27.78 -8.62
CA TYR A 20 12.88 -27.58 -7.55
C TYR A 20 13.80 -26.38 -7.80
N CYS A 21 14.19 -26.09 -9.04
CA CYS A 21 15.02 -24.93 -9.34
C CYS A 21 14.24 -23.61 -9.25
N SER A 22 12.92 -23.61 -9.45
CA SER A 22 12.12 -22.39 -9.36
C SER A 22 12.05 -21.79 -7.96
N TRP A 23 12.06 -22.61 -6.90
CA TRP A 23 12.04 -22.14 -5.51
C TRP A 23 13.25 -21.29 -5.08
N PRO A 24 14.49 -21.79 -5.20
CA PRO A 24 15.67 -20.98 -4.88
C PRO A 24 15.80 -19.79 -5.84
N ALA A 25 15.43 -19.94 -7.11
CA ALA A 25 15.47 -18.83 -8.07
C ALA A 25 14.50 -17.70 -7.70
N PHE A 26 13.38 -18.01 -7.03
CA PHE A 26 12.48 -17.00 -6.52
C PHE A 26 13.06 -16.25 -5.31
N LEU A 27 13.81 -16.97 -4.44
CA LEU A 27 14.47 -16.39 -3.28
C LEU A 27 15.68 -15.52 -3.67
N PHE A 28 16.41 -15.92 -4.72
CA PHE A 28 17.59 -15.23 -5.24
C PHE A 28 17.30 -14.60 -6.60
N PHE A 29 16.16 -13.92 -6.72
CA PHE A 29 15.62 -13.49 -8.02
C PHE A 29 16.57 -12.57 -8.81
N GLU A 30 17.36 -11.74 -8.11
CA GLU A 30 18.41 -10.91 -8.71
C GLU A 30 19.47 -11.73 -9.47
N ILE A 31 19.79 -12.93 -9.01
CA ILE A 31 20.84 -13.80 -9.56
C ILE A 31 20.22 -14.80 -10.53
N GLY A 32 19.62 -14.28 -11.61
CA GLY A 32 19.14 -15.10 -12.73
C GLY A 32 17.73 -15.67 -12.57
N GLY A 33 16.89 -15.07 -11.72
CA GLY A 33 15.46 -15.42 -11.60
C GLY A 33 14.74 -15.43 -12.95
N TYR A 34 15.05 -14.48 -13.84
CA TYR A 34 14.51 -14.42 -15.20
C TYR A 34 14.85 -15.63 -16.06
N VAL A 35 16.10 -16.14 -15.98
CA VAL A 35 16.54 -17.30 -16.77
C VAL A 35 15.76 -18.53 -16.34
N VAL A 36 15.59 -18.71 -15.02
CA VAL A 36 14.82 -19.82 -14.46
C VAL A 36 13.34 -19.67 -14.77
N ALA A 37 12.78 -18.45 -14.78
CA ALA A 37 11.41 -18.20 -15.20
C ALA A 37 11.17 -18.58 -16.67
N ILE A 38 12.08 -18.19 -17.58
CA ILE A 38 11.99 -18.56 -19.01
C ILE A 38 12.09 -20.09 -19.18
N PHE A 39 13.05 -20.73 -18.52
CA PHE A 39 13.17 -22.20 -18.51
C PHE A 39 11.90 -22.87 -18.00
N TRP A 40 11.35 -22.36 -16.89
CA TRP A 40 10.11 -22.85 -16.30
C TRP A 40 8.94 -22.74 -17.29
N VAL A 41 8.78 -21.60 -17.97
CA VAL A 41 7.73 -21.40 -18.99
C VAL A 41 7.89 -22.38 -20.15
N ALA A 42 9.12 -22.57 -20.64
CA ALA A 42 9.40 -23.53 -21.71
C ALA A 42 9.00 -24.95 -21.30
N VAL A 43 9.39 -25.40 -20.10
CA VAL A 43 9.01 -26.71 -19.55
C VAL A 43 7.49 -26.80 -19.40
N PHE A 44 6.83 -25.75 -18.91
CA PHE A 44 5.37 -25.72 -18.76
C PHE A 44 4.64 -25.88 -20.10
N VAL A 45 5.03 -25.15 -21.14
CA VAL A 45 4.44 -25.26 -22.49
C VAL A 45 4.66 -26.65 -23.09
N LEU A 46 5.85 -27.23 -22.91
CA LEU A 46 6.14 -28.60 -23.34
C LEU A 46 5.25 -29.61 -22.60
N LEU A 47 5.12 -29.47 -21.27
CA LEU A 47 4.26 -30.35 -20.47
C LEU A 47 2.78 -30.18 -20.80
N ILE A 48 2.28 -28.98 -21.12
CA ILE A 48 0.89 -28.77 -21.56
C ILE A 48 0.56 -29.62 -22.78
N ARG A 49 1.50 -29.72 -23.73
CA ARG A 49 1.29 -30.46 -24.98
C ARG A 49 1.34 -31.97 -24.81
N GLN A 50 2.08 -32.47 -23.82
CA GLN A 50 2.40 -33.89 -23.69
C GLN A 50 1.75 -34.57 -22.49
N ASP A 51 1.66 -33.88 -21.36
CA ASP A 51 1.13 -34.39 -20.10
C ASP A 51 0.52 -33.25 -19.28
N ARG A 52 -0.70 -32.86 -19.66
CA ARG A 52 -1.45 -31.76 -19.02
C ARG A 52 -1.51 -31.89 -17.51
N ARG A 53 -1.59 -33.11 -16.97
CA ARG A 53 -1.65 -33.34 -15.51
C ARG A 53 -0.37 -32.87 -14.82
N LYS A 54 0.80 -33.13 -15.40
CA LYS A 54 2.08 -32.63 -14.86
C LYS A 54 2.21 -31.12 -15.03
N ALA A 55 1.74 -30.55 -16.14
CA ALA A 55 1.74 -29.10 -16.34
C ALA A 55 0.93 -28.38 -15.25
N TRP A 56 -0.30 -28.85 -14.99
CA TRP A 56 -1.13 -28.30 -13.91
C TRP A 56 -0.47 -28.44 -12.54
N ARG A 57 0.13 -29.60 -12.24
CA ARG A 57 0.91 -29.76 -11.00
C ARG A 57 2.07 -28.78 -10.92
N LEU A 58 2.78 -28.54 -12.03
CA LEU A 58 3.90 -27.60 -12.05
C LEU A 58 3.40 -26.18 -11.75
N LEU A 59 2.27 -25.80 -12.35
CA LEU A 59 1.63 -24.51 -12.10
C LEU A 59 1.26 -24.35 -10.62
N PHE A 60 0.49 -25.30 -10.06
CA PHE A 60 -0.04 -25.17 -8.69
C PHE A 60 1.00 -25.32 -7.58
N PHE A 61 2.11 -26.03 -7.82
CA PHE A 61 3.17 -26.23 -6.83
C PHE A 61 4.39 -25.32 -7.02
N SER A 62 4.36 -24.45 -8.02
CA SER A 62 5.44 -23.52 -8.33
C SER A 62 5.35 -22.26 -7.45
N PRO A 63 6.50 -21.68 -7.03
CA PRO A 63 6.54 -20.40 -6.32
C PRO A 63 5.98 -19.26 -7.18
N TRP A 64 6.06 -19.36 -8.51
CA TRP A 64 5.51 -18.38 -9.44
C TRP A 64 3.99 -18.18 -9.31
N ILE A 65 3.29 -19.13 -8.70
CA ILE A 65 1.84 -19.05 -8.45
C ILE A 65 1.54 -19.01 -6.95
N ILE A 66 2.20 -19.87 -6.16
CA ILE A 66 1.95 -19.95 -4.71
C ILE A 66 2.26 -18.62 -4.02
N ILE A 67 3.38 -17.96 -4.35
CA ILE A 67 3.76 -16.72 -3.68
C ILE A 67 2.79 -15.57 -4.02
N PRO A 68 2.49 -15.29 -5.30
CA PRO A 68 1.43 -14.33 -5.64
C PRO A 68 0.09 -14.61 -4.97
N LEU A 69 -0.35 -15.87 -4.94
CA LEU A 69 -1.61 -16.26 -4.31
C LEU A 69 -1.61 -15.99 -2.80
N PHE A 70 -0.49 -16.29 -2.13
CA PHE A 70 -0.33 -16.01 -0.71
C PHE A 70 -0.37 -14.50 -0.43
N HIS A 71 0.31 -13.70 -1.24
CA HIS A 71 0.31 -12.24 -1.10
C HIS A 71 -1.05 -11.60 -1.42
N PHE A 72 -1.77 -12.12 -2.42
CA PHE A 72 -3.15 -11.72 -2.69
C PHE A 72 -4.07 -12.06 -1.49
N THR A 73 -3.91 -13.24 -0.91
CA THR A 73 -4.66 -13.66 0.29
C THR A 73 -4.33 -12.77 1.49
N ALA A 74 -3.05 -12.44 1.70
CA ALA A 74 -2.63 -11.52 2.75
C ALA A 74 -3.21 -10.11 2.56
N GLY A 75 -3.23 -9.60 1.32
CA GLY A 75 -3.87 -8.32 1.00
C GLY A 75 -5.38 -8.35 1.25
N THR A 76 -6.03 -9.46 0.93
CA THR A 76 -7.46 -9.70 1.23
C THR A 76 -7.73 -9.68 2.73
N ILE A 77 -6.96 -10.44 3.52
CA ILE A 77 -7.09 -10.48 4.98
C ILE A 77 -6.87 -9.08 5.55
N GLY A 78 -5.79 -8.40 5.13
CA GLY A 78 -5.46 -7.04 5.56
C GLY A 78 -6.59 -6.05 5.26
N TYR A 79 -7.24 -6.16 4.09
CA TYR A 79 -8.35 -5.30 3.71
C TYR A 79 -9.53 -5.48 4.66
N PHE A 80 -9.93 -6.73 4.93
CA PHE A 80 -11.06 -7.00 5.82
C PHE A 80 -10.75 -6.69 7.30
N SER A 81 -9.48 -6.68 7.69
CA SER A 81 -9.04 -6.26 9.03
C SER A 81 -8.73 -4.75 9.16
N GLY A 82 -8.82 -3.96 8.08
CA GLY A 82 -8.52 -2.51 8.12
C GLY A 82 -7.02 -2.18 8.21
N THR A 83 -6.15 -3.16 7.94
CA THR A 83 -4.68 -3.03 8.06
C THR A 83 -3.97 -3.16 6.72
N ALA A 84 -4.69 -3.16 5.60
CA ALA A 84 -4.06 -3.25 4.29
C ALA A 84 -3.29 -1.97 3.97
N ALA A 85 -2.13 -2.17 3.34
CA ALA A 85 -1.28 -1.13 2.80
C ALA A 85 -0.84 -1.52 1.39
N LEU A 86 -0.81 -0.53 0.49
CA LEU A 86 -0.29 -0.63 -0.85
C LEU A 86 1.24 -0.71 -0.80
N GLY A 87 1.77 -1.85 -1.24
CA GLY A 87 3.20 -2.10 -1.33
C GLY A 87 3.82 -1.40 -2.53
N GLY A 88 5.04 -0.94 -2.38
CA GLY A 88 5.84 -0.37 -3.45
C GLY A 88 7.33 -0.45 -3.13
N VAL A 89 8.13 0.02 -4.09
CA VAL A 89 9.59 -0.02 -4.01
C VAL A 89 10.15 1.38 -4.18
N GLY A 90 11.23 1.69 -3.46
CA GLY A 90 11.93 2.95 -3.56
C GLY A 90 11.74 3.86 -2.34
N TYR A 91 12.39 5.02 -2.41
CA TYR A 91 12.35 6.02 -1.34
C TYR A 91 10.94 6.64 -1.24
N PRO A 92 10.38 6.81 -0.02
CA PRO A 92 9.07 7.41 0.15
C PRO A 92 9.06 8.86 -0.37
N GLY A 93 8.25 9.12 -1.40
CA GLY A 93 8.06 10.46 -1.94
C GLY A 93 7.14 11.34 -1.08
N PRO A 94 6.99 12.63 -1.41
CA PRO A 94 5.98 13.50 -0.81
C PRO A 94 4.59 12.87 -0.91
N GLY A 95 3.93 12.70 0.23
CA GLY A 95 2.60 12.09 0.32
C GLY A 95 2.56 10.57 0.51
N PHE A 96 3.71 9.90 0.62
CA PHE A 96 3.76 8.46 0.95
C PHE A 96 3.04 8.14 2.27
N PHE A 97 3.14 9.03 3.26
CA PHE A 97 2.48 8.92 4.57
C PHE A 97 1.03 9.39 4.57
N ASN A 98 0.41 9.50 3.40
CA ASN A 98 -1.00 9.81 3.25
C ASN A 98 -1.76 8.52 2.91
N LEU A 99 -3.03 8.45 3.27
CA LEU A 99 -3.92 7.47 2.67
C LEU A 99 -3.99 7.70 1.16
N ASP A 100 -3.92 6.62 0.38
CA ASP A 100 -4.20 6.71 -1.05
C ASP A 100 -5.57 7.36 -1.29
N ARG A 101 -5.60 8.35 -2.19
CA ARG A 101 -6.80 9.16 -2.42
C ARG A 101 -7.94 8.34 -3.04
N GLN A 102 -7.62 7.36 -3.87
CA GLN A 102 -8.61 6.54 -4.56
C GLN A 102 -9.03 5.35 -3.72
N TYR A 103 -8.09 4.69 -3.06
CA TYR A 103 -8.32 3.40 -2.41
C TYR A 103 -8.45 3.46 -0.88
N ARG A 104 -8.11 4.60 -0.25
CA ARG A 104 -8.06 4.76 1.21
C ARG A 104 -7.24 3.69 1.92
N ALA A 105 -6.13 3.31 1.30
CA ALA A 105 -5.15 2.40 1.87
C ALA A 105 -3.85 3.16 2.13
N TRP A 106 -3.17 2.83 3.22
CA TRP A 106 -1.84 3.38 3.50
C TRP A 106 -0.82 2.84 2.49
N HIS A 107 0.35 3.46 2.43
CA HIS A 107 1.47 2.92 1.65
C HIS A 107 2.47 2.19 2.56
N SER A 108 3.15 1.21 1.97
CA SER A 108 4.27 0.49 2.55
C SER A 108 5.37 0.35 1.50
N THR A 109 6.62 0.47 1.90
CA THR A 109 7.77 0.38 1.00
C THR A 109 8.87 -0.46 1.62
N SER A 110 9.56 -1.27 0.81
CA SER A 110 10.80 -1.94 1.19
C SER A 110 12.01 -0.99 1.18
N GLY A 111 11.80 0.29 0.84
CA GLY A 111 12.84 1.30 0.73
C GLY A 111 13.75 1.01 -0.47
N CYS A 112 15.06 1.11 -0.27
CA CYS A 112 16.07 0.90 -1.32
C CYS A 112 16.43 -0.58 -1.53
N VAL A 113 15.86 -1.50 -0.74
CA VAL A 113 16.12 -2.94 -0.90
C VAL A 113 15.13 -3.49 -1.91
N GLN A 114 15.63 -3.77 -3.11
CA GLN A 114 14.89 -4.45 -4.16
C GLN A 114 15.48 -5.86 -4.31
N TYR A 115 14.63 -6.87 -4.33
CA TYR A 115 14.95 -8.26 -4.64
C TYR A 115 14.55 -8.63 -6.08
N GLY A 116 13.80 -7.78 -6.78
CA GLY A 116 13.33 -7.96 -8.15
C GLY A 116 12.07 -8.83 -8.27
N ASN A 117 11.63 -9.47 -7.20
CA ASN A 117 10.40 -10.28 -7.15
C ASN A 117 9.17 -9.49 -6.68
N GLU A 118 9.29 -8.18 -6.46
CA GLU A 118 8.21 -7.30 -5.98
C GLU A 118 6.96 -7.30 -6.87
N PRO A 119 7.08 -7.36 -8.22
CA PRO A 119 5.90 -7.54 -9.06
C PRO A 119 5.07 -8.79 -8.74
N LEU A 120 5.70 -9.81 -8.13
CA LEU A 120 5.07 -11.08 -7.74
C LEU A 120 4.63 -11.11 -6.27
N THR A 121 4.98 -10.11 -5.47
CA THR A 121 4.61 -10.01 -4.05
C THR A 121 3.71 -8.81 -3.79
N ASP A 122 4.16 -7.60 -4.11
CA ASP A 122 3.39 -6.37 -3.93
C ASP A 122 2.27 -6.22 -4.97
N GLY A 123 2.53 -6.61 -6.22
CA GLY A 123 1.52 -6.57 -7.29
C GLY A 123 0.23 -7.32 -6.92
N PRO A 124 0.30 -8.61 -6.54
CA PRO A 124 -0.88 -9.38 -6.12
C PRO A 124 -1.53 -8.86 -4.84
N ARG A 125 -0.76 -8.38 -3.86
CA ARG A 125 -1.30 -7.76 -2.65
C ARG A 125 -2.11 -6.50 -3.00
N ASN A 126 -1.55 -5.61 -3.81
CA ASN A 126 -2.20 -4.38 -4.26
C ASN A 126 -3.44 -4.69 -5.10
N ALA A 127 -3.37 -5.70 -5.98
CA ALA A 127 -4.51 -6.15 -6.76
C ALA A 127 -5.69 -6.60 -5.88
N ALA A 128 -5.41 -7.30 -4.76
CA ALA A 128 -6.45 -7.65 -3.79
C ALA A 128 -7.10 -6.40 -3.19
N ILE A 129 -6.29 -5.42 -2.76
CA ILE A 129 -6.80 -4.16 -2.20
C ILE A 129 -7.66 -3.42 -3.21
N TYR A 130 -7.21 -3.28 -4.45
CA TYR A 130 -7.97 -2.63 -5.52
C TYR A 130 -9.30 -3.35 -5.80
N LEU A 131 -9.26 -4.68 -5.89
CA LEU A 131 -10.44 -5.50 -6.15
C LEU A 131 -11.48 -5.30 -5.04
N TRP A 132 -11.09 -5.49 -3.78
CA TRP A 132 -12.01 -5.38 -2.66
C TRP A 132 -12.47 -3.95 -2.44
N THR A 133 -11.62 -2.96 -2.66
CA THR A 133 -12.06 -1.56 -2.58
C THR A 133 -13.15 -1.24 -3.61
N ASN A 134 -12.99 -1.74 -4.84
CA ASN A 134 -13.99 -1.51 -5.90
C ASN A 134 -15.29 -2.29 -5.67
N LEU A 135 -15.23 -3.48 -5.04
CA LEU A 135 -16.41 -4.31 -4.80
C LEU A 135 -17.16 -3.97 -3.50
N CYS A 136 -16.43 -3.59 -2.45
CA CYS A 136 -16.96 -3.48 -1.09
C CYS A 136 -16.81 -2.07 -0.50
N GLY A 137 -16.20 -1.12 -1.21
CA GLY A 137 -15.89 0.22 -0.70
C GLY A 137 -14.57 0.25 0.07
N TYR A 138 -14.31 1.30 0.83
CA TYR A 138 -13.03 1.42 1.55
C TYR A 138 -12.90 0.36 2.65
N GLN A 139 -11.66 -0.01 2.98
CA GLN A 139 -11.39 -0.94 4.08
C GLN A 139 -11.95 -0.40 5.42
N ARG A 140 -12.01 -1.26 6.44
CA ARG A 140 -12.48 -0.84 7.76
C ARG A 140 -11.50 0.14 8.40
N ASP A 141 -12.02 0.97 9.30
CA ASP A 141 -11.25 1.86 10.18
C ASP A 141 -10.33 2.86 9.47
N VAL A 142 -10.62 3.19 8.20
CA VAL A 142 -9.97 4.29 7.47
C VAL A 142 -10.96 5.43 7.20
N TYR A 143 -10.42 6.63 6.99
CA TYR A 143 -11.22 7.79 6.65
C TYR A 143 -11.93 7.60 5.29
N GLN A 144 -13.27 7.73 5.30
CA GLN A 144 -14.11 7.52 4.11
C GLN A 144 -14.69 8.82 3.52
N GLY A 145 -14.55 9.94 4.21
CA GLY A 145 -15.19 11.21 3.86
C GLY A 145 -14.49 11.98 2.74
N TYR A 146 -14.88 13.26 2.61
CA TYR A 146 -14.30 14.18 1.64
C TYR A 146 -12.77 14.31 1.78
N TYR A 147 -12.05 14.13 0.68
CA TYR A 147 -10.59 14.16 0.64
C TYR A 147 -10.12 15.13 -0.47
N PRO A 148 -9.99 16.43 -0.15
CA PRO A 148 -9.51 17.44 -1.08
C PRO A 148 -8.05 17.19 -1.42
N ASP A 149 -7.63 17.57 -2.63
CA ASP A 149 -6.20 17.64 -2.95
C ASP A 149 -5.54 18.85 -2.27
N GLU A 150 -4.21 18.93 -2.38
CA GLU A 150 -3.42 20.01 -1.78
C GLU A 150 -3.92 21.39 -2.20
N ARG A 151 -4.14 21.61 -3.49
CA ARG A 151 -4.60 22.91 -4.02
C ARG A 151 -5.95 23.29 -3.40
N LYS A 152 -6.92 22.37 -3.37
CA LYS A 152 -8.23 22.62 -2.79
C LYS A 152 -8.15 22.83 -1.28
N THR A 153 -7.26 22.12 -0.60
CA THR A 153 -6.98 22.28 0.83
C THR A 153 -6.48 23.68 1.14
N GLN A 154 -5.50 24.19 0.38
CA GLN A 154 -5.01 25.56 0.56
C GLN A 154 -6.09 26.60 0.25
N GLN A 155 -6.94 26.37 -0.77
CA GLN A 155 -8.08 27.26 -1.05
C GLN A 155 -9.05 27.33 0.14
N LEU A 156 -9.40 26.18 0.74
CA LEU A 156 -10.27 26.11 1.90
C LEU A 156 -9.67 26.87 3.09
N LEU A 157 -8.38 26.65 3.39
CA LEU A 157 -7.65 27.38 4.43
C LEU A 157 -7.63 28.90 4.19
N ASN A 158 -7.46 29.34 2.94
CA ASN A 158 -7.41 30.76 2.63
C ASN A 158 -8.79 31.44 2.71
N GLN A 159 -9.86 30.72 2.37
CA GLN A 159 -11.22 31.27 2.34
C GLN A 159 -11.93 31.20 3.69
N GLN A 160 -11.69 30.14 4.45
CA GLN A 160 -12.49 29.79 5.64
C GLN A 160 -11.65 29.62 6.90
N GLY A 161 -10.31 29.67 6.77
CA GLY A 161 -9.40 29.39 7.87
C GLY A 161 -9.49 30.41 8.98
N LYS A 162 -9.70 29.93 10.21
CA LYS A 162 -9.66 30.74 11.42
C LYS A 162 -8.37 30.44 12.18
N MET A 163 -7.77 31.49 12.72
CA MET A 163 -6.64 31.33 13.64
C MET A 163 -7.15 30.83 14.99
N VAL A 164 -6.48 29.83 15.55
CA VAL A 164 -6.77 29.31 16.88
C VAL A 164 -5.48 29.19 17.67
N ASP A 165 -5.58 29.44 18.97
CA ASP A 165 -4.55 29.02 19.92
C ASP A 165 -4.65 27.52 20.12
N VAL A 166 -3.50 26.86 20.16
CA VAL A 166 -3.44 25.41 20.33
C VAL A 166 -2.75 25.03 21.64
N HIS A 167 -3.17 23.91 22.20
CA HIS A 167 -2.57 23.30 23.38
C HIS A 167 -2.00 21.94 22.99
N GLN A 168 -0.67 21.83 23.02
CA GLN A 168 0.01 20.57 22.80
C GLN A 168 -0.23 19.63 23.98
N THR A 169 -0.59 18.39 23.68
CA THR A 169 -0.77 17.30 24.66
C THR A 169 0.09 16.11 24.26
N GLU A 170 0.23 15.13 25.15
CA GLU A 170 0.91 13.86 24.83
C GLU A 170 0.24 13.10 23.68
N ARG A 171 -1.05 13.36 23.41
CA ARG A 171 -1.84 12.65 22.38
C ARG A 171 -1.87 13.38 21.04
N GLY A 172 -1.39 14.63 20.98
CA GLY A 172 -1.44 15.49 19.80
C GLY A 172 -1.81 16.92 20.17
N ILE A 173 -2.67 17.58 19.39
CA ILE A 173 -2.99 18.99 19.54
C ILE A 173 -4.48 19.18 19.85
N ASP A 174 -4.78 19.90 20.92
CA ASP A 174 -6.13 20.32 21.29
C ASP A 174 -6.33 21.81 20.98
N PHE A 175 -7.52 22.21 20.54
CA PHE A 175 -7.86 23.63 20.36
C PHE A 175 -9.38 23.86 20.47
N LEU A 176 -9.75 25.14 20.63
CA LEU A 176 -11.14 25.59 20.62
C LEU A 176 -11.44 26.33 19.31
N LEU A 177 -12.51 25.95 18.63
CA LEU A 177 -13.02 26.63 17.45
C LEU A 177 -14.51 26.86 17.62
N ASP A 178 -14.93 28.13 17.59
CA ASP A 178 -16.32 28.55 17.80
C ASP A 178 -16.96 27.95 19.07
N GLY A 179 -16.19 27.89 20.16
CA GLY A 179 -16.63 27.35 21.45
C GLY A 179 -16.67 25.82 21.55
N LYS A 180 -16.37 25.09 20.47
CA LYS A 180 -16.28 23.61 20.46
C LYS A 180 -14.82 23.17 20.55
N LYS A 181 -14.58 22.11 21.33
CA LYS A 181 -13.25 21.49 21.48
C LYS A 181 -12.99 20.50 20.35
N TYR A 182 -11.80 20.59 19.77
CA TYR A 182 -11.30 19.67 18.74
C TYR A 182 -9.94 19.13 19.18
N GLN A 183 -9.59 17.97 18.64
CA GLN A 183 -8.31 17.31 18.87
C GLN A 183 -7.81 16.71 17.58
N ILE A 184 -6.51 16.89 17.30
CA ILE A 184 -5.77 16.18 16.25
C ILE A 184 -4.82 15.24 16.95
N ARG A 185 -4.89 13.95 16.62
CA ARG A 185 -4.15 12.88 17.29
C ARG A 185 -2.93 12.46 16.49
N ASN A 186 -1.81 12.33 17.18
CA ASN A 186 -0.57 11.79 16.64
C ASN A 186 -0.38 10.32 17.06
N GLN A 187 -1.40 9.48 16.80
CA GLN A 187 -1.42 8.07 17.25
C GLN A 187 -1.17 7.06 16.13
N ASP A 188 -1.35 7.46 14.87
CA ASP A 188 -1.09 6.57 13.74
C ASP A 188 0.38 6.68 13.34
N HIS A 189 1.17 5.65 13.64
CA HIS A 189 2.58 5.52 13.26
C HIS A 189 2.82 5.63 11.75
N ARG A 190 1.77 5.49 10.93
CA ARG A 190 1.82 5.63 9.47
C ARG A 190 1.68 7.09 9.01
N ALA A 191 1.11 7.96 9.84
CA ALA A 191 0.94 9.37 9.53
C ALA A 191 2.19 10.19 9.89
N MET A 192 2.35 11.33 9.22
CA MET A 192 3.41 12.29 9.56
C MET A 192 3.18 12.85 10.97
N PRO A 193 4.20 12.87 11.86
CA PRO A 193 4.06 13.47 13.17
C PRO A 193 3.74 14.96 13.10
N LEU A 194 2.94 15.43 14.06
CA LEU A 194 2.71 16.85 14.29
C LEU A 194 4.01 17.53 14.76
N PRO A 195 4.19 18.84 14.52
CA PRO A 195 5.36 19.56 14.99
C PRO A 195 5.43 19.58 16.52
N ASP A 196 6.64 19.42 17.07
CA ASP A 196 6.87 19.33 18.53
C ASP A 196 6.54 20.64 19.28
N SER A 197 6.57 21.76 18.57
CA SER A 197 6.21 23.07 19.11
C SER A 197 5.19 23.74 18.20
N CYS A 198 3.95 23.85 18.67
CA CYS A 198 2.89 24.61 18.03
C CYS A 198 2.15 25.40 19.11
N ARG A 199 1.99 26.71 18.91
CA ARG A 199 1.25 27.60 19.84
C ARG A 199 -0.05 28.10 19.23
N SER A 200 -0.07 28.22 17.91
CA SER A 200 -1.22 28.63 17.13
C SER A 200 -1.17 27.99 15.75
N GLY A 201 -2.33 27.95 15.10
CA GLY A 201 -2.44 27.51 13.72
C GLY A 201 -3.74 27.94 13.08
N ARG A 202 -3.81 27.75 11.77
CA ARG A 202 -5.02 27.98 10.99
C ARG A 202 -5.82 26.69 10.85
N VAL A 203 -7.09 26.74 11.21
CA VAL A 203 -8.01 25.59 11.17
C VAL A 203 -9.18 25.86 10.24
N VAL A 204 -9.62 24.82 9.52
CA VAL A 204 -10.93 24.75 8.84
C VAL A 204 -11.61 23.44 9.19
N VAL A 205 -12.90 23.50 9.49
CA VAL A 205 -13.78 22.33 9.56
C VAL A 205 -14.69 22.36 8.34
N VAL A 206 -14.66 21.31 7.52
CA VAL A 206 -15.48 21.21 6.30
C VAL A 206 -16.60 20.20 6.53
N GLY A 207 -17.82 20.71 6.69
CA GLY A 207 -18.98 19.90 7.06
C GLY A 207 -18.77 19.24 8.42
N ASP A 208 -19.21 17.98 8.56
CA ASP A 208 -19.03 17.18 9.78
C ASP A 208 -17.96 16.08 9.62
N GLU A 209 -17.15 16.12 8.57
CA GLU A 209 -16.24 15.03 8.20
C GLU A 209 -14.76 15.39 8.32
N LEU A 210 -14.37 16.57 7.86
CA LEU A 210 -12.98 16.92 7.64
C LEU A 210 -12.52 18.05 8.54
N LEU A 211 -11.38 17.82 9.21
CA LEU A 211 -10.62 18.84 9.91
C LEU A 211 -9.31 19.10 9.15
N ILE A 212 -9.07 20.35 8.78
CA ILE A 212 -7.82 20.81 8.15
C ILE A 212 -7.08 21.70 9.14
N PHE A 213 -5.81 21.44 9.35
CA PHE A 213 -4.95 22.20 10.24
C PHE A 213 -3.61 22.53 9.61
N LYS A 214 -3.20 23.79 9.74
CA LYS A 214 -1.90 24.28 9.30
C LYS A 214 -1.23 24.99 10.47
N SER A 215 -0.09 24.47 10.92
CA SER A 215 0.67 25.06 12.02
C SER A 215 1.36 26.35 11.57
N ASP A 216 1.45 27.33 12.47
CA ASP A 216 2.22 28.55 12.21
C ASP A 216 3.74 28.31 12.29
N THR A 217 4.16 27.31 13.06
CA THR A 217 5.58 26.93 13.22
C THR A 217 6.11 26.06 12.09
N SER A 218 5.22 25.38 11.36
CA SER A 218 5.54 24.57 10.19
C SER A 218 4.61 24.97 9.04
N PRO A 219 4.82 26.16 8.44
CA PRO A 219 3.91 26.70 7.42
C PRO A 219 3.91 25.88 6.13
N ILE A 220 4.86 24.96 5.97
CA ILE A 220 4.92 24.04 4.85
C ILE A 220 4.03 22.81 5.06
N GLN A 221 3.58 22.47 6.26
CA GLN A 221 2.78 21.26 6.49
C GLN A 221 1.31 21.60 6.73
N THR A 222 0.44 20.91 6.01
CA THR A 222 -1.02 21.00 6.19
C THR A 222 -1.57 19.62 6.46
N TYR A 223 -2.10 19.42 7.66
CA TYR A 223 -2.64 18.17 8.15
C TYR A 223 -4.13 18.07 7.85
N LEU A 224 -4.56 16.92 7.38
CA LEU A 224 -5.97 16.55 7.24
C LEU A 224 -6.26 15.43 8.22
N ALA A 225 -7.29 15.63 9.03
CA ALA A 225 -7.74 14.70 10.03
C ALA A 225 -9.25 14.46 9.92
N ASP A 226 -9.68 13.28 10.34
CA ASP A 226 -11.10 12.99 10.54
C ASP A 226 -11.61 13.87 11.69
N HIS A 227 -12.63 14.67 11.42
CA HIS A 227 -13.25 15.56 12.40
C HIS A 227 -13.76 14.79 13.64
N LYS A 228 -14.26 13.57 13.47
CA LYS A 228 -14.87 12.79 14.55
C LYS A 228 -13.83 12.16 15.47
N THR A 229 -12.78 11.60 14.90
CA THR A 229 -11.77 10.83 15.65
C THR A 229 -10.51 11.63 15.96
N GLY A 230 -10.26 12.70 15.21
CA GLY A 230 -9.03 13.49 15.24
C GLY A 230 -7.85 12.79 14.57
N LEU A 231 -8.02 11.62 13.97
CA LEU A 231 -6.92 10.86 13.38
C LEU A 231 -6.47 11.50 12.06
N ILE A 232 -5.17 11.75 11.96
CA ILE A 232 -4.53 12.27 10.73
C ILE A 232 -4.55 11.17 9.67
N PHE A 233 -5.02 11.52 8.48
CA PHE A 233 -5.01 10.62 7.34
C PHE A 233 -4.21 11.15 6.14
N ALA A 234 -3.84 12.43 6.16
CA ALA A 234 -2.96 13.02 5.16
C ALA A 234 -2.19 14.23 5.72
N CYS A 235 -1.00 14.46 5.19
CA CYS A 235 -0.21 15.66 5.35
C CYS A 235 0.27 16.14 3.97
N TYR A 236 -0.12 17.35 3.59
CA TYR A 236 0.41 18.01 2.41
C TYR A 236 1.60 18.89 2.75
N TRP A 237 2.59 18.86 1.87
CA TRP A 237 3.77 19.69 1.94
C TRP A 237 3.57 20.81 0.95
N GLY A 238 3.18 21.99 1.45
CA GLY A 238 3.11 23.22 0.68
C GLY A 238 4.39 23.38 -0.13
N SER A 239 4.28 23.14 -1.43
CA SER A 239 5.36 23.36 -2.36
C SER A 239 5.80 24.82 -2.29
N PHE A 240 7.11 25.06 -2.15
CA PHE A 240 7.73 26.36 -2.36
C PHE A 240 7.48 26.77 -3.82
N PHE A 241 6.34 27.41 -4.09
CA PHE A 241 6.09 28.12 -5.34
C PHE A 241 6.08 29.62 -5.05
#